data_AF-T1GM31-F1
#
_entry.id   AF-T1GM31-F1
#
_cell.length_a   1.000
_cell.length_b   1.000
_cell.length_c   1.000
_cell.angle_alpha   90.00
_cell.angle_beta   90.00
_cell.angle_gamma   90.00
#
_symmetry.space_group_name_H-M   'P 1'
#
loop_
_entity.id
_entity.type
_entity.pdbx_description
1 polymer ?
#
loop_
_entity_poly.entity_id
_entity_poly.type
_entity_poly.pdbx_seq_one_letter_code
_entity_poly.pdbx_strand_id
1 'polypeptide(L)'
;MQRLTDLSYVLNAKTEEMQKLKSGPFFSKMVTEMVKKSMNPSSKQKLFIYCGHDVTLISLLSALNAWPGVFPDYALQAYFELHRNKNGDYFVQVLAKNGVDARLERVIVPGCEYRCPLDQFVDILEKFTKVDLKEDCKPKENVN
;
A
#
# COMPACT_ATOMS: atom_id res chain seq x y z
N MET A 1 -11.41 -25.40 8.37
CA MET A 1 -10.58 -25.02 7.20
C MET A 1 -10.38 -23.51 7.11
N GLN A 2 -11.43 -22.68 7.17
CA GLN A 2 -11.34 -21.22 7.05
C GLN A 2 -10.21 -20.56 7.87
N ARG A 3 -10.12 -20.87 9.16
CA ARG A 3 -9.07 -20.33 10.04
C ARG A 3 -7.64 -20.58 9.55
N LEU A 4 -7.37 -21.75 8.97
CA LEU A 4 -6.04 -22.07 8.42
C LEU A 4 -5.77 -21.28 7.15
N THR A 5 -6.81 -21.07 6.33
CA THR A 5 -6.75 -20.19 5.16
C THR A 5 -6.46 -18.76 5.58
N ASP A 6 -7.24 -18.19 6.51
CA ASP A 6 -7.02 -16.82 7.00
C ASP A 6 -5.59 -16.63 7.52
N LEU A 7 -5.12 -17.59 8.32
CA LEU A 7 -3.77 -17.58 8.86
C LEU A 7 -2.70 -17.66 7.75
N SER A 8 -2.91 -18.42 6.68
CA SER A 8 -1.94 -18.52 5.60
C SER A 8 -1.74 -17.18 4.89
N TYR A 9 -2.80 -16.39 4.71
CA TYR A 9 -2.70 -15.03 4.15
C TYR A 9 -2.02 -14.06 5.10
N VAL A 10 -2.33 -14.11 6.40
CA VAL A 10 -1.64 -13.29 7.41
C VAL A 10 -0.15 -13.60 7.44
N LEU A 11 0.22 -14.89 7.48
CA LEU A 11 1.62 -15.32 7.47
C LEU A 11 2.37 -14.87 6.21
N ASN A 12 1.66 -14.70 5.09
CA ASN A 12 2.24 -14.22 3.84
C ASN A 12 2.67 -12.75 3.85
N ALA A 13 2.29 -11.94 4.83
CA ALA A 13 2.72 -10.54 4.93
C ALA A 13 2.98 -10.12 6.39
N LYS A 14 3.39 -11.08 7.24
CA LYS A 14 3.44 -10.89 8.69
C LYS A 14 4.61 -10.03 9.17
N THR A 15 5.79 -10.23 8.61
CA THR A 15 7.00 -9.54 9.08
C THR A 15 7.21 -8.25 8.31
N GLU A 16 7.89 -7.29 8.94
CA GLU A 16 8.24 -6.02 8.29
C GLU A 16 9.14 -6.24 7.06
N GLU A 17 10.07 -7.20 7.12
CA GLU A 17 10.89 -7.60 5.96
C GLU A 17 10.03 -8.10 4.80
N MET A 18 9.03 -8.95 5.06
CA MET A 18 8.12 -9.41 4.00
C MET A 18 7.28 -8.27 3.44
N GLN A 19 6.76 -7.38 4.29
CA GLN A 19 5.99 -6.21 3.86
C GLN A 19 6.85 -5.27 3.02
N LYS A 20 8.09 -5.01 3.47
CA LYS A 20 9.09 -4.23 2.74
C LYS A 20 9.34 -4.83 1.35
N LEU A 21 9.69 -6.12 1.26
CA LEU A 21 10.01 -6.77 -0.02
C LEU A 21 8.80 -6.90 -0.96
N LYS A 22 7.60 -7.20 -0.42
CA LYS A 22 6.38 -7.43 -1.23
C LYS A 22 5.69 -6.14 -1.65
N SER A 23 5.61 -5.15 -0.75
CA SER A 23 4.82 -3.92 -0.95
C SER A 23 5.68 -2.72 -1.30
N GLY A 24 6.94 -2.70 -0.88
CA GLY A 24 7.89 -1.61 -1.10
C GLY A 24 8.01 -1.15 -2.55
N PRO A 25 8.21 -2.05 -3.53
CA PRO A 25 8.30 -1.66 -4.94
C PRO A 25 7.06 -0.91 -5.45
N PHE A 26 5.86 -1.37 -5.06
CA PHE A 26 4.62 -0.71 -5.44
C PHE A 26 4.47 0.65 -4.75
N PHE A 27 4.72 0.73 -3.43
CA PHE A 27 4.67 2.00 -2.71
C PHE A 27 5.66 3.02 -3.28
N SER A 28 6.88 2.60 -3.61
CA SER A 28 7.90 3.47 -4.22
C SER A 28 7.39 4.06 -5.54
N LYS A 29 6.84 3.22 -6.41
CA LYS A 29 6.25 3.65 -7.68
C LYS A 29 5.07 4.61 -7.49
N MET A 30 4.12 4.24 -6.64
CA MET A 30 2.90 5.01 -6.36
C MET A 30 3.23 6.39 -5.77
N VAL A 31 4.09 6.45 -4.75
CA VAL A 31 4.51 7.71 -4.12
C VAL A 31 5.27 8.58 -5.12
N THR A 32 6.14 8.00 -5.93
CA THR A 32 6.83 8.72 -7.01
C THR A 32 5.83 9.34 -8.00
N GLU A 33 4.78 8.63 -8.37
CA GLU A 33 3.72 9.15 -9.25
C GLU A 33 2.94 10.30 -8.61
N MET A 34 2.62 10.20 -7.32
CA MET A 34 1.95 11.26 -6.56
C MET A 34 2.81 12.52 -6.46
N VAL A 35 4.09 12.37 -6.11
CA VAL A 35 5.05 13.50 -6.02
C VAL A 35 5.25 14.16 -7.38
N LYS A 36 5.38 13.37 -8.46
CA LYS A 36 5.45 13.94 -9.82
C LYS A 36 4.19 14.72 -10.17
N LYS A 37 3.00 14.23 -9.77
CA LYS A 37 1.72 14.92 -10.01
C LYS A 37 1.56 16.18 -9.17
N SER A 38 2.08 16.22 -7.94
CA SER A 38 2.06 17.44 -7.11
C SER A 38 2.99 18.53 -7.67
N MET A 39 4.14 18.14 -8.23
CA MET A 39 5.07 19.06 -8.90
C MET A 39 4.58 19.52 -10.28
N ASN A 40 3.79 18.70 -10.98
CA ASN A 40 3.23 19.05 -12.29
C ASN A 40 1.69 18.84 -12.32
N PRO A 41 0.92 19.79 -11.73
CA PRO A 41 -0.53 19.64 -11.61
C PRO A 41 -1.25 19.58 -12.96
N SER A 42 -0.68 20.18 -14.02
CA SER A 42 -1.25 20.21 -15.37
C SER A 42 -1.09 18.89 -16.15
N SER A 43 -0.35 17.92 -15.61
CA SER A 43 -0.23 16.57 -16.20
C SER A 43 -1.60 15.96 -16.49
N LYS A 44 -1.78 15.39 -17.68
CA LYS A 44 -3.06 14.80 -18.11
C LYS A 44 -3.40 13.50 -17.39
N GLN A 45 -2.41 12.80 -16.85
CA GLN A 45 -2.62 11.53 -16.15
C GLN A 45 -3.35 11.80 -14.82
N LYS A 46 -4.52 11.17 -14.65
CA LYS A 46 -5.37 11.31 -13.46
C LYS A 46 -5.62 10.01 -12.70
N LEU A 47 -5.44 8.86 -13.35
CA LEU A 47 -5.78 7.55 -12.78
C LEU A 47 -4.75 6.51 -13.22
N PHE A 48 -4.28 5.69 -12.29
CA PHE A 48 -3.54 4.48 -12.57
C PHE A 48 -4.35 3.30 -12.05
N ILE A 49 -4.52 2.28 -12.88
CA ILE A 49 -5.21 1.04 -12.50
C ILE A 49 -4.19 -0.08 -12.56
N TYR A 50 -4.00 -0.75 -11.44
CA TYR A 50 -3.11 -1.90 -11.32
C TYR A 50 -3.95 -3.13 -10.97
N CYS A 51 -3.96 -4.10 -11.87
CA CYS A 51 -4.62 -5.38 -11.62
C CYS A 51 -3.59 -6.34 -11.00
N GLY A 52 -3.94 -6.89 -9.84
CA GLY A 52 -3.10 -7.84 -9.11
C GLY A 52 -3.93 -9.00 -8.57
N HIS A 53 -3.32 -9.76 -7.66
CA HIS A 53 -4.00 -10.84 -6.97
C HIS A 53 -4.38 -10.40 -5.55
N ASP A 54 -5.22 -11.20 -4.91
CA ASP A 54 -5.56 -11.10 -3.49
C ASP A 54 -4.35 -10.84 -2.58
N VAL A 55 -3.28 -11.63 -2.75
CA VAL A 55 -2.02 -11.51 -2.00
C VAL A 55 -1.32 -10.17 -2.21
N THR A 56 -1.52 -9.52 -3.37
CA THR A 56 -0.97 -8.19 -3.65
C THR A 56 -1.62 -7.17 -2.72
N LEU A 57 -2.95 -7.11 -2.72
CA LEU A 57 -3.70 -6.14 -1.90
C LEU A 57 -3.60 -6.45 -0.41
N ILE A 58 -3.58 -7.72 -0.02
CA ILE A 58 -3.35 -8.13 1.37
C ILE A 58 -1.99 -7.64 1.85
N SER A 59 -0.93 -7.80 1.05
CA SER A 59 0.40 -7.32 1.43
C SER A 59 0.41 -5.79 1.61
N LEU A 60 -0.17 -5.05 0.65
CA LEU A 60 -0.27 -3.59 0.73
C LEU A 60 -1.06 -3.11 1.96
N LEU A 61 -2.24 -3.68 2.19
CA LEU A 61 -3.09 -3.32 3.33
C LEU A 61 -2.48 -3.76 4.67
N SER A 62 -1.75 -4.89 4.71
CA SER A 62 -1.04 -5.34 5.91
C SER A 62 0.11 -4.39 6.27
N ALA A 63 0.86 -3.91 5.27
CA ALA A 63 1.92 -2.92 5.47
C ALA A 63 1.40 -1.57 6.01
N LEU A 64 0.14 -1.22 5.69
CA LEU A 64 -0.57 -0.07 6.23
C LEU A 64 -1.31 -0.38 7.54
N ASN A 65 -1.13 -1.58 8.12
CA ASN A 65 -1.85 -2.05 9.30
C ASN A 65 -3.39 -1.93 9.17
N ALA A 66 -3.91 -2.19 7.97
CA ALA A 66 -5.31 -2.01 7.59
C ALA A 66 -6.00 -3.32 7.20
N TRP A 67 -5.26 -4.44 7.11
CA TRP A 67 -5.85 -5.74 6.79
C TRP A 67 -6.38 -6.44 8.06
N PRO A 68 -7.66 -6.82 8.13
CA PRO A 68 -8.23 -7.49 9.31
C PRO A 68 -7.83 -8.97 9.45
N GLY A 69 -7.02 -9.50 8.54
CA GLY A 69 -6.48 -10.87 8.67
C GLY A 69 -7.46 -11.99 8.33
N VAL A 70 -8.44 -11.71 7.48
CA VAL A 70 -9.40 -12.71 6.97
C VAL A 70 -9.04 -13.11 5.53
N PHE A 71 -9.69 -14.12 4.97
CA PHE A 71 -9.67 -14.38 3.54
C PHE A 71 -10.38 -13.24 2.78
N PRO A 72 -9.81 -12.72 1.68
CA PRO A 72 -10.42 -11.62 0.94
C PRO A 72 -11.56 -12.12 0.06
N ASP A 73 -12.58 -11.30 -0.09
CA ASP A 73 -13.62 -11.51 -1.07
C ASP A 73 -13.12 -11.11 -2.46
N TYR A 74 -13.73 -11.68 -3.50
CA TYR A 74 -13.47 -11.27 -4.87
C TYR A 74 -13.74 -9.77 -5.05
N ALA A 75 -12.92 -9.15 -5.92
CA ALA A 75 -12.96 -7.71 -6.15
C ALA A 75 -12.59 -6.84 -4.93
N LEU A 76 -11.74 -7.35 -4.01
CA LEU A 76 -10.96 -6.52 -3.09
C LEU A 76 -10.26 -5.40 -3.89
N GLN A 77 -10.39 -4.17 -3.40
CA GLN A 77 -9.86 -2.96 -4.04
C GLN A 77 -9.27 -2.03 -2.99
N ALA A 78 -8.15 -1.38 -3.33
CA ALA A 78 -7.55 -0.30 -2.54
C ALA A 78 -7.37 0.93 -3.45
N TYR A 79 -7.73 2.10 -2.94
CA TYR A 79 -7.66 3.37 -3.62
C TYR A 79 -6.72 4.29 -2.84
N PHE A 80 -5.79 4.90 -3.56
CA PHE A 80 -4.86 5.87 -3.02
C PHE A 80 -5.06 7.17 -3.78
N GLU A 81 -5.70 8.12 -3.13
CA GLU A 81 -6.15 9.35 -3.77
C GLU A 81 -5.26 10.52 -3.35
N LEU A 82 -4.67 11.19 -4.34
CA LEU A 82 -3.95 12.45 -4.12
C LEU A 82 -4.91 13.62 -4.31
N HIS A 83 -5.13 14.37 -3.24
CA HIS A 83 -5.99 15.54 -3.19
C HIS A 83 -5.17 16.82 -3.07
N ARG A 84 -5.76 17.95 -3.49
CA ARG A 84 -5.22 19.29 -3.30
C ARG A 84 -6.25 20.17 -2.59
N ASN A 85 -5.90 20.77 -1.47
CA ASN A 85 -6.79 21.67 -0.74
C ASN A 85 -6.85 23.07 -1.40
N LYS A 86 -7.66 23.98 -0.85
CA LYS A 86 -7.80 25.35 -1.34
C LYS A 86 -6.52 26.20 -1.14
N ASN A 87 -5.69 25.86 -0.16
CA ASN A 87 -4.43 26.54 0.12
C ASN A 87 -3.31 26.08 -0.82
N GLY A 88 -3.55 25.01 -1.58
CA GLY A 88 -2.60 24.44 -2.52
C GLY A 88 -1.84 23.23 -1.99
N ASP A 89 -2.02 22.86 -0.73
CA ASP A 89 -1.34 21.72 -0.10
C ASP A 89 -1.92 20.40 -0.58
N TYR A 90 -1.04 19.39 -0.64
CA TYR A 90 -1.36 18.05 -1.08
C TYR A 90 -1.51 17.09 0.09
N PHE A 91 -2.52 16.23 0.03
CA PHE A 91 -2.74 15.17 1.01
C PHE A 91 -3.26 13.90 0.34
N VAL A 92 -3.01 12.77 0.97
CA VAL A 92 -3.39 11.43 0.52
C VAL A 92 -4.56 10.92 1.37
N GLN A 93 -5.54 10.32 0.70
CA GLN A 93 -6.58 9.52 1.35
C GLN A 93 -6.49 8.09 0.85
N VAL A 94 -6.59 7.14 1.78
CA VAL A 94 -6.59 5.72 1.46
C VAL A 94 -7.97 5.15 1.76
N LEU A 95 -8.52 4.43 0.79
CA LEU A 95 -9.82 3.76 0.90
C LEU A 95 -9.65 2.31 0.49
N ALA A 96 -10.43 1.42 1.08
CA ALA A 96 -10.46 0.01 0.70
C ALA A 96 -11.88 -0.53 0.76
N LYS A 97 -12.18 -1.50 -0.10
CA LYS A 97 -13.41 -2.30 0.00
C LYS A 97 -13.12 -3.76 -0.31
N ASN A 98 -13.72 -4.66 0.45
CA ASN A 98 -13.53 -6.10 0.30
C ASN A 98 -14.81 -6.73 -0.23
N GLY A 99 -14.94 -6.89 -1.55
CA GLY A 99 -16.15 -7.38 -2.19
C GLY A 99 -16.79 -6.40 -3.17
N VAL A 100 -17.62 -6.92 -4.07
CA VAL A 100 -18.35 -6.12 -5.08
C VAL A 100 -19.34 -5.17 -4.41
N ASP A 101 -20.15 -5.70 -3.49
CA ASP A 101 -21.24 -4.99 -2.78
C ASP A 101 -20.79 -4.41 -1.45
N ALA A 102 -19.51 -4.53 -1.10
CA ALA A 102 -18.97 -3.99 0.13
C ALA A 102 -18.91 -2.46 0.11
N ARG A 103 -19.12 -1.88 1.29
CA ARG A 103 -18.96 -0.44 1.49
C ARG A 103 -17.48 -0.05 1.32
N LEU A 104 -17.26 1.13 0.74
CA LEU A 104 -15.94 1.74 0.71
C LEU A 104 -15.59 2.31 2.09
N GLU A 105 -14.51 1.79 2.67
CA GLU A 105 -14.06 2.12 4.02
C GLU A 105 -12.79 2.97 3.99
N ARG A 106 -12.65 3.81 5.02
CA ARG A 106 -11.47 4.67 5.19
C ARG A 106 -10.35 3.87 5.83
N VAL A 107 -9.16 3.97 5.26
CA VAL A 107 -7.94 3.41 5.84
C VAL A 107 -7.15 4.55 6.48
N ILE A 108 -6.92 4.45 7.79
CA ILE A 108 -6.07 5.40 8.52
C ILE A 108 -4.68 4.80 8.59
N VAL A 109 -3.74 5.46 7.91
CA VAL A 109 -2.34 5.04 7.89
C VAL A 109 -1.74 5.31 9.28
N PRO A 110 -1.09 4.32 9.93
CA PRO A 110 -0.48 4.52 11.24
C PRO A 110 0.50 5.69 11.23
N GLY A 111 0.38 6.57 12.22
CA GLY A 111 1.20 7.77 12.32
C GLY A 111 0.70 8.94 11.47
N CYS A 112 -0.51 8.86 10.90
CA CYS A 112 -1.13 9.95 10.16
C CYS A 112 -2.64 10.08 10.43
N GLU A 113 -3.22 11.22 10.07
CA GLU A 113 -4.67 11.39 10.01
C GLU A 113 -5.24 10.88 8.69
N TYR A 114 -6.58 10.81 8.57
CA TYR A 114 -7.24 10.37 7.34
C TYR A 114 -6.90 11.25 6.12
N ARG A 115 -6.67 12.55 6.33
CA ARG A 115 -6.11 13.46 5.31
C ARG A 115 -4.61 13.58 5.53
N CYS A 116 -3.88 12.56 5.13
CA CYS A 116 -2.46 12.47 5.44
C CYS A 116 -1.65 13.44 4.54
N PRO A 117 -0.92 14.43 5.08
CA PRO A 117 -0.05 15.28 4.26
C PRO A 117 0.88 14.44 3.36
N LEU A 118 1.08 14.88 2.11
CA LEU A 118 1.81 14.07 1.12
C LEU A 118 3.25 13.76 1.57
N ASP A 119 3.93 14.74 2.15
CA ASP A 119 5.27 14.62 2.72
C ASP A 119 5.31 13.62 3.88
N GLN A 120 4.39 13.75 4.84
CA GLN A 120 4.27 12.80 5.95
C GLN A 120 3.95 11.38 5.47
N PHE A 121 3.10 11.25 4.44
CA PHE A 121 2.77 9.95 3.84
C PHE A 121 4.00 9.31 3.17
N VAL A 122 4.84 10.10 2.49
CA VAL A 122 6.11 9.64 1.91
C VAL A 122 7.04 9.14 3.02
N ASP A 123 7.20 9.91 4.09
CA ASP A 123 8.08 9.58 5.22
C ASP A 123 7.67 8.27 5.91
N ILE A 124 6.36 8.08 6.14
CA ILE A 124 5.83 6.84 6.73
C ILE A 124 6.15 5.62 5.85
N LEU A 125 6.05 5.77 4.54
CA LEU A 125 6.31 4.68 3.60
C LEU A 125 7.80 4.46 3.33
N GLU A 126 8.67 5.38 3.74
CA GLU A 126 10.12 5.32 3.48
C GLU A 126 10.77 4.01 3.97
N LYS A 127 10.30 3.49 5.11
CA LYS A 127 10.75 2.20 5.66
C LYS A 127 10.50 1.01 4.74
N PHE A 128 9.48 1.10 3.89
CA PHE A 128 9.15 0.08 2.90
C PHE A 128 9.77 0.38 1.52
N THR A 129 9.96 1.65 1.16
CA THR A 129 10.41 2.01 -0.20
C THR A 129 11.93 1.97 -0.40
N LYS A 130 12.72 1.94 0.68
CA LYS A 130 14.18 1.69 0.66
C LYS A 130 14.52 0.21 0.42
N VAL A 131 14.05 -0.33 -0.71
CA VAL A 131 14.30 -1.71 -1.17
C VAL A 131 15.12 -1.69 -2.44
N ASP A 132 16.24 -2.39 -2.41
CA ASP A 132 16.91 -2.84 -3.64
C ASP A 132 16.68 -4.34 -3.78
N LEU A 133 15.69 -4.72 -4.57
CA LEU A 133 15.34 -6.14 -4.75
C LEU A 133 16.52 -6.99 -5.24
N LYS A 134 17.50 -6.41 -5.94
CA LYS A 134 18.66 -7.18 -6.42
C LYS A 134 19.62 -7.51 -5.31
N GLU A 135 19.77 -6.60 -4.35
CA GLU A 135 20.66 -6.79 -3.19
C GLU A 135 19.93 -7.50 -2.04
N ASP A 136 18.72 -7.03 -1.70
CA ASP A 136 17.93 -7.51 -0.56
C ASP A 136 17.41 -8.95 -0.77
N CYS A 137 17.20 -9.39 -2.02
CA CYS A 137 16.77 -10.76 -2.33
C CYS A 137 17.93 -11.69 -2.72
N LYS A 138 19.20 -11.30 -2.50
CA LYS A 138 20.31 -12.23 -2.67
C LYS A 138 20.14 -13.39 -1.68
N PRO A 139 20.25 -14.65 -2.15
CA PRO A 139 20.33 -15.78 -1.24
C PRO A 139 21.46 -15.52 -0.25
N LYS A 140 21.20 -15.70 1.05
CA LYS A 140 22.30 -15.73 2.01
C LYS A 140 23.18 -16.93 1.63
N GLU A 141 24.44 -16.69 1.30
CA GLU A 141 25.40 -17.79 1.17
C GLU A 141 25.38 -18.60 2.47
N ASN A 142 25.34 -19.93 2.34
CA ASN A 142 25.08 -20.88 3.42
C ASN A 142 25.66 -20.41 4.76
N VAL A 143 24.79 -20.06 5.70
CA VAL A 143 25.18 -19.94 7.11
C VAL A 143 25.50 -21.36 7.54
N ASN A 144 26.80 -21.68 7.63
CA ASN A 144 27.30 -22.91 8.25
C ASN A 144 26.72 -23.09 9.66
#